data_AF-A0A2T9IXS1-F1
#
_entry.id   AF-A0A2T9IXS1-F1
#
_cell.length_a   1.000
_cell.length_b   1.000
_cell.length_c   1.000
_cell.angle_alpha   90.00
_cell.angle_beta   90.00
_cell.angle_gamma   90.00
#
_symmetry.space_group_name_H-M   'P 1'
#
loop_
_entity.id
_entity.type
_entity.pdbx_description
1 polymer ?
#
loop_
_entity_poly.entity_id
_entity_poly.type
_entity_poly.pdbx_seq_one_letter_code
_entity_poly.pdbx_strand_id
1 'polypeptide(L)'
;MSLAERLLDHAAAVLPAAQRDWAVGMKAELSAIDAPGEALAFAAGCVLAAYRRRINPMRIALVSARMFVAGVTLLTAVFHAFMPAYMLAILADLKLNGMNGFAGRFRMFKGRTADEAISGVLMMPLWHVVLMLAMAVAFGACAWFMAKGDMRRLFFAILAGVAAHTANTAAQLALWPTPYFVHPKVAGLNYVAFGLLLVAGLLFFGLDRWTRPKPATA
;
A
#
# COMPACT_ATOMS: atom_id res chain seq x y z
N MET A 1 -27.61 -31.34 -25.62
CA MET A 1 -26.46 -30.49 -25.27
C MET A 1 -25.72 -31.13 -24.09
N SER A 2 -24.50 -31.59 -24.32
CA SER A 2 -23.69 -32.33 -23.33
C SER A 2 -23.03 -31.39 -22.31
N LEU A 3 -22.53 -31.93 -21.19
CA LEU A 3 -21.77 -31.15 -20.21
C LEU A 3 -20.47 -30.59 -20.81
N ALA A 4 -19.81 -31.36 -21.68
CA ALA A 4 -18.60 -30.94 -22.37
C ALA A 4 -18.86 -29.73 -23.30
N GLU A 5 -19.98 -29.73 -24.05
CA GLU A 5 -20.39 -28.60 -24.88
C GLU A 5 -20.63 -27.33 -24.05
N ARG A 6 -21.31 -27.45 -22.89
CA ARG A 6 -21.55 -26.32 -21.99
C ARG A 6 -20.26 -25.73 -21.43
N LEU A 7 -19.30 -26.59 -21.05
CA LEU A 7 -17.98 -26.14 -20.59
C LEU A 7 -17.21 -25.43 -21.71
N LEU A 8 -17.32 -25.91 -22.93
CA LEU A 8 -16.61 -25.34 -24.06
C LEU A 8 -17.22 -24.00 -24.50
N ASP A 9 -18.55 -23.86 -24.46
CA ASP A 9 -19.23 -22.57 -24.64
C ASP A 9 -18.81 -21.56 -23.56
N HIS A 10 -18.65 -22.01 -22.31
CA HIS A 10 -18.10 -21.18 -21.25
C HIS A 10 -16.64 -20.79 -21.51
N ALA A 11 -15.78 -21.72 -21.93
CA ALA A 11 -14.39 -21.42 -22.31
C ALA A 11 -14.33 -20.37 -23.42
N ALA A 12 -15.17 -20.51 -24.45
CA ALA A 12 -15.31 -19.57 -25.56
C ALA A 12 -15.73 -18.18 -25.09
N ALA A 13 -16.69 -18.10 -24.15
CA ALA A 13 -17.13 -16.84 -23.56
C ALA A 13 -16.05 -16.17 -22.69
N VAL A 14 -15.14 -16.96 -22.12
CA VAL A 14 -14.04 -16.47 -21.26
C VAL A 14 -12.84 -16.02 -22.09
N LEU A 15 -12.64 -16.47 -23.33
CA LEU A 15 -11.49 -16.07 -24.14
C LEU A 15 -11.47 -14.57 -24.47
N PRO A 16 -10.28 -13.95 -24.58
CA PRO A 16 -10.15 -12.61 -25.16
C PRO A 16 -10.71 -12.56 -26.59
N ALA A 17 -11.31 -11.43 -26.98
CA ALA A 17 -11.93 -11.28 -28.30
C ALA A 17 -11.01 -11.59 -29.49
N ALA A 18 -9.70 -11.30 -29.34
CA ALA A 18 -8.68 -11.61 -30.35
C ALA A 18 -8.42 -13.12 -30.56
N GLN A 19 -8.98 -13.99 -29.70
CA GLN A 19 -8.83 -15.44 -29.75
C GLN A 19 -10.16 -16.15 -30.04
N ARG A 20 -11.13 -15.45 -30.65
CA ARG A 20 -12.40 -16.06 -31.05
C ARG A 20 -12.20 -17.24 -32.01
N ASP A 21 -11.20 -17.19 -32.88
CA ASP A 21 -10.90 -18.28 -33.81
C ASP A 21 -10.47 -19.57 -33.08
N TRP A 22 -9.82 -19.43 -31.92
CA TRP A 22 -9.50 -20.57 -31.05
C TRP A 22 -10.78 -21.23 -30.50
N ALA A 23 -11.83 -20.46 -30.18
CA ALA A 23 -13.09 -21.04 -29.74
C ALA A 23 -13.77 -21.88 -30.83
N VAL A 24 -13.62 -21.49 -32.10
CA VAL A 24 -14.09 -22.27 -33.25
C VAL A 24 -13.31 -23.58 -33.37
N GLY A 25 -11.98 -23.53 -33.25
CA GLY A 25 -11.13 -24.73 -33.24
C GLY A 25 -11.48 -25.71 -32.11
N MET A 26 -11.69 -25.20 -30.89
CA MET A 26 -12.12 -26.02 -29.75
C MET A 26 -13.43 -26.78 -30.00
N LYS A 27 -14.39 -26.15 -30.70
CA LYS A 27 -15.68 -26.81 -31.03
C LYS A 27 -15.49 -27.92 -32.06
N ALA A 28 -14.64 -27.68 -33.06
CA ALA A 28 -14.31 -28.68 -34.06
C ALA A 28 -13.59 -29.88 -33.43
N GLU A 29 -12.61 -29.65 -32.55
CA GLU A 29 -11.89 -30.72 -31.85
C GLU A 29 -12.82 -31.52 -30.91
N LEU A 30 -13.71 -30.85 -30.17
CA LEU A 30 -14.68 -31.55 -29.32
C LEU A 30 -15.58 -32.50 -30.12
N SER A 31 -15.99 -32.08 -31.33
CA SER A 31 -16.86 -32.90 -32.19
C SER A 31 -16.19 -34.17 -32.73
N ALA A 32 -14.86 -34.26 -32.64
CA ALA A 32 -14.09 -35.43 -33.08
C ALA A 32 -13.79 -36.42 -31.94
N ILE A 33 -14.23 -36.13 -30.69
CA ILE A 33 -13.98 -36.99 -29.53
C ILE A 33 -15.23 -37.83 -29.23
N ASP A 34 -15.18 -39.12 -29.56
CA ASP A 34 -16.30 -40.05 -29.38
C ASP A 34 -16.47 -40.49 -27.91
N ALA A 35 -15.39 -40.52 -27.13
CA ALA A 35 -15.40 -40.96 -25.74
C ALA A 35 -15.89 -39.85 -24.80
N PRO A 36 -17.03 -40.02 -24.08
CA PRO A 36 -17.62 -38.95 -23.27
C PRO A 36 -16.72 -38.43 -22.14
N GLY A 37 -15.90 -39.31 -21.55
CA GLY A 37 -14.95 -38.94 -20.51
C GLY A 37 -13.80 -38.08 -21.04
N GLU A 38 -13.29 -38.40 -22.22
CA GLU A 38 -12.21 -37.65 -22.88
C GLU A 38 -12.73 -36.29 -23.36
N ALA A 39 -13.94 -36.24 -23.90
CA ALA A 39 -14.59 -34.99 -24.31
C ALA A 39 -14.75 -34.02 -23.12
N LEU A 40 -15.11 -34.55 -21.94
CA LEU A 40 -15.23 -33.75 -20.72
C LEU A 40 -13.86 -33.25 -20.23
N ALA A 41 -12.84 -34.11 -20.23
CA ALA A 41 -11.49 -33.75 -19.84
C ALA A 41 -10.89 -32.67 -20.76
N PHE A 42 -11.10 -32.82 -22.07
CA PHE A 42 -10.73 -31.82 -23.08
C PHE A 42 -11.41 -30.48 -22.81
N ALA A 43 -12.75 -30.46 -22.67
CA ALA A 43 -13.49 -29.23 -22.41
C ALA A 43 -13.07 -28.54 -21.10
N ALA A 44 -12.78 -29.31 -20.05
CA ALA A 44 -12.24 -28.76 -18.80
C ALA A 44 -10.83 -28.14 -19.00
N GLY A 45 -9.98 -28.77 -19.81
CA GLY A 45 -8.69 -28.22 -20.23
C GLY A 45 -8.81 -26.90 -20.98
N CYS A 46 -9.78 -26.79 -21.90
CA CYS A 46 -10.08 -25.57 -22.64
C CYS A 46 -10.52 -24.43 -21.71
N VAL A 47 -11.38 -24.71 -20.73
CA VAL A 47 -11.78 -23.72 -19.70
C VAL A 47 -10.57 -23.23 -18.92
N LEU A 48 -9.72 -24.14 -18.43
CA LEU A 48 -8.52 -23.78 -17.68
C LEU A 48 -7.56 -22.92 -18.54
N ALA A 49 -7.36 -23.27 -19.81
CA ALA A 49 -6.52 -22.51 -20.73
C ALA A 49 -7.10 -21.11 -21.03
N ALA A 50 -8.42 -21.00 -21.25
CA ALA A 50 -9.11 -19.73 -21.45
C ALA A 50 -8.97 -18.82 -20.24
N TYR A 51 -9.13 -19.36 -19.02
CA TYR A 51 -8.89 -18.60 -17.80
C TYR A 51 -7.42 -18.21 -17.63
N ARG A 52 -6.45 -19.07 -17.92
CA ARG A 52 -5.01 -18.72 -17.87
C ARG A 52 -4.63 -17.64 -18.89
N ARG A 53 -5.29 -17.61 -20.06
CA ARG A 53 -5.10 -16.55 -21.07
C ARG A 53 -5.72 -15.23 -20.63
N ARG A 54 -6.88 -15.27 -19.97
CA ARG A 54 -7.59 -14.08 -19.48
C ARG A 54 -7.00 -13.53 -18.18
N ILE A 55 -6.56 -14.41 -17.30
CA ILE A 55 -5.91 -14.11 -16.03
C ILE A 55 -4.42 -14.19 -16.24
N ASN A 56 -3.77 -13.06 -16.52
CA ASN A 56 -2.31 -12.99 -16.59
C ASN A 56 -1.75 -13.12 -15.14
N PRO A 57 -1.08 -14.23 -14.76
CA PRO A 57 -0.55 -14.40 -13.41
C PRO A 57 0.44 -13.30 -13.03
N MET A 58 1.17 -12.76 -14.00
CA MET A 58 2.04 -11.60 -13.81
C MET A 58 1.24 -10.37 -13.38
N ARG A 59 0.06 -10.15 -13.94
CA ARG A 59 -0.81 -9.03 -13.56
C ARG A 59 -1.36 -9.18 -12.15
N ILE A 60 -1.72 -10.40 -11.75
CA ILE A 60 -2.11 -10.67 -10.35
C ILE A 60 -0.92 -10.39 -9.43
N ALA A 61 0.26 -10.94 -9.74
CA ALA A 61 1.46 -10.74 -8.93
C ALA A 61 1.80 -9.25 -8.79
N LEU A 62 1.73 -8.48 -9.89
CA LEU A 62 1.97 -7.04 -9.89
C LEU A 62 0.95 -6.29 -9.03
N VAL A 63 -0.34 -6.58 -9.16
CA VAL A 63 -1.38 -5.95 -8.34
C VAL A 63 -1.20 -6.31 -6.87
N SER A 64 -0.97 -7.58 -6.54
CA SER A 64 -0.75 -8.04 -5.16
C SER A 64 0.48 -7.38 -4.54
N ALA A 65 1.61 -7.34 -5.26
CA ALA A 65 2.83 -6.69 -4.80
C ALA A 65 2.60 -5.18 -4.58
N ARG A 66 1.88 -4.53 -5.49
CA ARG A 66 1.53 -3.11 -5.38
C ARG A 66 0.63 -2.83 -4.17
N MET A 67 -0.38 -3.67 -3.93
CA MET A 67 -1.26 -3.56 -2.77
C MET A 67 -0.51 -3.85 -1.47
N PHE A 68 0.44 -4.78 -1.46
CA PHE A 68 1.31 -5.02 -0.32
C PHE A 68 2.15 -3.77 0.03
N VAL A 69 2.83 -3.17 -0.96
CA VAL A 69 3.61 -1.93 -0.75
C VAL A 69 2.71 -0.80 -0.27
N ALA A 70 1.52 -0.64 -0.86
CA ALA A 70 0.53 0.34 -0.40
C ALA A 70 0.11 0.09 1.06
N GLY A 71 -0.13 -1.16 1.46
CA GLY A 71 -0.50 -1.54 2.81
C GLY A 71 0.59 -1.22 3.83
N VAL A 72 1.85 -1.58 3.56
CA VAL A 72 2.98 -1.24 4.42
C VAL A 72 3.15 0.28 4.54
N THR A 73 3.00 1.00 3.42
CA THR A 73 3.08 2.47 3.40
C THR A 73 1.97 3.12 4.23
N LEU A 74 0.75 2.56 4.18
CA LEU A 74 -0.37 3.02 4.99
C LEU A 74 -0.11 2.80 6.49
N LEU A 75 0.49 1.66 6.87
CA LEU A 75 0.90 1.44 8.26
C LEU A 75 1.91 2.50 8.73
N THR A 76 2.85 2.90 7.87
CA THR A 76 3.77 4.01 8.16
C THR A 76 3.04 5.34 8.36
N ALA A 77 2.01 5.62 7.54
CA ALA A 77 1.16 6.80 7.71
C ALA A 77 0.42 6.78 9.05
N VAL A 78 -0.20 5.65 9.39
CA VAL A 78 -0.91 5.45 10.67
C VAL A 78 0.03 5.64 11.85
N PHE A 79 1.25 5.11 11.80
CA PHE A 79 2.24 5.31 12.85
C PHE A 79 2.56 6.80 13.09
N HIS A 80 2.73 7.58 12.02
CA HIS A 80 2.98 9.02 12.13
C HIS A 80 1.76 9.81 12.63
N ALA A 81 0.54 9.40 12.31
CA ALA A 81 -0.69 10.01 12.83
C ALA A 81 -0.98 9.60 14.29
N PHE A 82 -0.60 8.38 14.66
CA PHE A 82 -0.85 7.83 15.99
C PHE A 82 -0.08 8.59 17.07
N MET A 83 1.18 8.95 16.83
CA MET A 83 2.01 9.66 17.83
C MET A 83 1.39 10.98 18.34
N PRO A 84 0.99 11.94 17.49
CA PRO A 84 0.35 13.16 17.98
C PRO A 84 -1.02 12.88 18.61
N ALA A 85 -1.80 11.93 18.09
CA ALA A 85 -3.06 11.54 18.71
C ALA A 85 -2.86 10.95 20.11
N TYR A 86 -1.82 10.13 20.29
CA TYR A 86 -1.45 9.53 21.57
C TYR A 86 -0.97 10.58 22.57
N MET A 87 -0.21 11.58 22.12
CA MET A 87 0.17 12.73 22.96
C MET A 87 -1.05 13.52 23.44
N LEU A 88 -2.04 13.75 22.56
CA LEU A 88 -3.30 14.39 22.95
C LEU A 88 -4.08 13.55 23.97
N ALA A 89 -4.12 12.23 23.80
CA ALA A 89 -4.75 11.33 24.76
C ALA A 89 -4.06 11.38 26.14
N ILE A 90 -2.72 11.44 26.16
CA ILE A 90 -1.93 11.62 27.39
C ILE A 90 -2.27 12.94 28.08
N LEU A 91 -2.28 14.05 27.33
CA LEU A 91 -2.61 15.37 27.87
C LEU A 91 -4.04 15.42 28.41
N ALA A 92 -4.99 14.82 27.70
CA ALA A 92 -6.38 14.76 28.14
C ALA A 92 -6.52 13.96 29.44
N ASP A 93 -5.88 12.79 29.53
CA ASP A 93 -5.92 11.94 30.73
C ASP A 93 -5.26 12.62 31.93
N LEU A 94 -4.09 13.25 31.77
CA LEU A 94 -3.44 13.99 32.86
C LEU A 94 -4.30 15.18 33.34
N LYS A 95 -5.02 15.85 32.45
CA LYS A 95 -5.92 16.97 32.83
C LYS A 95 -7.19 16.51 33.55
N LEU A 96 -7.75 15.37 33.15
CA LEU A 96 -9.02 14.87 33.67
C LEU A 96 -8.86 14.00 34.92
N ASN A 97 -7.84 13.15 34.92
CA ASN A 97 -7.63 12.09 35.91
C ASN A 97 -6.37 12.29 36.75
N GLY A 98 -5.57 13.33 36.46
CA GLY A 98 -4.29 13.56 37.14
C GLY A 98 -3.33 12.38 36.98
N MET A 99 -2.57 12.08 38.04
CA MET A 99 -1.64 10.95 38.07
C MET A 99 -2.33 9.58 38.28
N ASN A 100 -3.63 9.57 38.55
CA ASN A 100 -4.41 8.33 38.77
C ASN A 100 -4.89 7.69 37.46
N GLY A 101 -4.82 8.41 36.35
CA GLY A 101 -5.20 7.94 35.02
C GLY A 101 -4.21 6.97 34.38
N PHE A 102 -4.47 6.59 33.12
CA PHE A 102 -3.57 5.67 32.42
C PHE A 102 -2.19 6.27 32.17
N ALA A 103 -2.12 7.57 31.86
CA ALA A 103 -0.91 8.28 31.52
C ALA A 103 0.02 8.38 32.74
N GLY A 104 -0.54 8.61 33.93
CA GLY A 104 0.21 8.65 35.19
C GLY A 104 0.98 7.38 35.52
N ARG A 105 0.61 6.24 34.90
CA ARG A 105 1.31 4.95 35.04
C ARG A 105 2.62 4.88 34.23
N PHE A 106 2.91 5.84 33.35
CA PHE A 106 4.15 5.82 32.59
C PHE A 106 5.36 6.12 33.46
N ARG A 107 6.42 5.33 33.26
CA ARG A 107 7.69 5.46 34.00
C ARG A 107 8.32 6.84 33.88
N MET A 108 8.10 7.54 32.76
CA MET A 108 8.61 8.91 32.53
C MET A 108 8.02 9.97 33.47
N PHE A 109 6.86 9.70 34.10
CA PHE A 109 6.20 10.61 35.03
C PHE A 109 6.33 10.16 36.50
N LYS A 110 7.12 9.12 36.77
CA LYS A 110 7.30 8.63 38.15
C LYS A 110 7.88 9.72 39.04
N GLY A 111 7.20 10.02 40.14
CA GLY A 111 7.61 11.06 41.09
C GLY A 111 7.31 12.49 40.65
N ARG A 112 6.60 12.69 39.52
CA ARG A 112 6.13 13.99 39.08
C ARG A 112 4.69 14.24 39.49
N THR A 113 4.32 15.52 39.63
CA THR A 113 2.91 15.92 39.69
C THR A 113 2.28 15.92 38.29
N ALA A 114 0.95 15.98 38.22
CA ALA A 114 0.24 16.07 36.94
C ALA A 114 0.64 17.34 36.16
N ASP A 115 0.82 18.47 36.85
CA ASP A 115 1.22 19.74 36.23
C ASP A 115 2.64 19.70 35.67
N GLU A 116 3.57 19.05 36.39
CA GLU A 116 4.94 18.82 35.92
C GLU A 116 4.98 17.88 34.71
N ALA A 117 4.12 16.86 34.69
CA ALA A 117 3.98 15.93 33.57
C ALA A 117 3.41 16.64 32.34
N ILE A 118 2.32 17.41 32.50
CA ILE A 118 1.70 18.21 31.43
C ILE A 118 2.70 19.22 30.86
N SER A 119 3.39 19.97 31.72
CA SER A 119 4.39 20.94 31.30
C SER A 119 5.50 20.27 30.50
N GLY A 120 5.97 19.10 30.94
CA GLY A 120 6.95 18.31 30.20
C GLY A 120 6.48 17.87 28.81
N VAL A 121 5.21 17.45 28.67
CA VAL A 121 4.65 17.05 27.35
C VAL A 121 4.46 18.27 26.44
N LEU A 122 4.05 19.42 26.99
CA LEU A 122 3.86 20.67 26.24
C LEU A 122 5.18 21.31 25.76
N MET A 123 6.34 20.85 26.24
CA MET A 123 7.64 21.24 25.67
C MET A 123 7.84 20.72 24.24
N MET A 124 6.98 19.80 23.76
CA MET A 124 7.00 19.39 22.35
C MET A 124 6.56 20.56 21.46
N PRO A 125 7.42 21.01 20.54
CA PRO A 125 7.11 22.18 19.74
C PRO A 125 6.02 21.88 18.70
N LEU A 126 5.12 22.84 18.50
CA LEU A 126 3.99 22.71 17.58
C LEU A 126 4.42 22.38 16.14
N TRP A 127 5.53 22.95 15.67
CA TRP A 127 6.05 22.67 14.33
C TRP A 127 6.38 21.19 14.13
N HIS A 128 6.84 20.49 15.18
CA HIS A 128 7.16 19.07 15.10
C HIS A 128 5.89 18.24 14.90
N VAL A 129 4.82 18.57 15.65
CA VAL A 129 3.50 17.94 15.49
C VAL A 129 2.95 18.17 14.08
N VAL A 130 3.02 19.40 13.57
CA VAL A 130 2.57 19.73 12.21
C VAL A 130 3.34 18.94 11.16
N LEU A 131 4.67 18.83 11.30
CA LEU A 131 5.49 18.05 10.35
C LEU A 131 5.23 16.54 10.46
N MET A 132 4.95 16.00 11.65
CA MET A 132 4.52 14.61 11.79
C MET A 132 3.19 14.33 11.09
N LEU A 133 2.23 15.24 11.20
CA LEU A 133 0.95 15.13 10.50
C LEU A 133 1.14 15.27 8.98
N ALA A 134 2.00 16.18 8.52
CA ALA A 134 2.36 16.31 7.11
C ALA A 134 2.98 15.01 6.57
N MET A 135 3.85 14.35 7.36
CA MET A 135 4.41 13.05 7.03
C MET A 135 3.35 11.95 6.95
N ALA A 136 2.39 11.92 7.88
CA ALA A 136 1.28 10.98 7.84
C ALA A 136 0.44 11.16 6.55
N VAL A 137 0.13 12.40 6.19
CA VAL A 137 -0.59 12.73 4.94
C VAL A 137 0.22 12.32 3.72
N ALA A 138 1.52 12.59 3.68
CA ALA A 138 2.39 12.24 2.55
C ALA A 138 2.45 10.73 2.35
N PHE A 139 2.66 9.93 3.41
CA PHE A 139 2.63 8.47 3.31
C PHE A 139 1.24 7.95 2.95
N GLY A 140 0.17 8.52 3.50
CA GLY A 140 -1.20 8.16 3.14
C GLY A 140 -1.49 8.40 1.65
N ALA A 141 -1.04 9.54 1.11
CA ALA A 141 -1.13 9.84 -0.31
C ALA A 141 -0.29 8.88 -1.16
N CYS A 142 0.94 8.54 -0.72
CA CYS A 142 1.77 7.55 -1.40
C CYS A 142 1.08 6.18 -1.46
N ALA A 143 0.52 5.71 -0.33
CA ALA A 143 -0.22 4.45 -0.27
C ALA A 143 -1.41 4.46 -1.24
N TRP A 144 -2.18 5.54 -1.25
CA TRP A 144 -3.34 5.70 -2.13
C TRP A 144 -2.94 5.68 -3.62
N PHE A 145 -1.95 6.48 -4.02
CA PHE A 145 -1.53 6.55 -5.42
C PHE A 145 -0.83 5.26 -5.86
N MET A 146 -0.08 4.60 -4.97
CA MET A 146 0.46 3.26 -5.22
C MET A 146 -0.67 2.26 -5.49
N ALA A 147 -1.69 2.19 -4.63
CA ALA A 147 -2.82 1.28 -4.81
C ALA A 147 -3.57 1.53 -6.13
N LYS A 148 -3.76 2.81 -6.50
CA LYS A 148 -4.40 3.23 -7.76
C LYS A 148 -3.53 2.99 -8.99
N GLY A 149 -2.22 2.86 -8.83
CA GLY A 149 -1.26 2.78 -9.94
C GLY A 149 -0.96 4.14 -10.60
N ASP A 150 -1.22 5.25 -9.91
CA ASP A 150 -0.95 6.60 -10.42
C ASP A 150 0.47 7.04 -10.02
N MET A 151 1.45 6.56 -10.78
CA MET A 151 2.87 6.74 -10.45
C MET A 151 3.32 8.20 -10.50
N ARG A 152 2.69 9.04 -11.33
CA ARG A 152 3.03 10.47 -11.39
C ARG A 152 2.70 11.16 -10.07
N ARG A 153 1.48 10.97 -9.58
CA ARG A 153 1.06 11.55 -8.29
C ARG A 153 1.78 10.92 -7.11
N LEU A 154 2.13 9.63 -7.20
CA LEU A 154 3.01 8.98 -6.22
C LEU A 154 4.35 9.72 -6.10
N PHE A 155 5.02 10.02 -7.21
CA PHE A 155 6.33 10.72 -7.16
C PHE A 155 6.23 12.13 -6.56
N PHE A 156 5.15 12.87 -6.84
CA PHE A 156 4.90 14.15 -6.17
C PHE A 156 4.67 13.99 -4.66
N ALA A 157 3.90 12.98 -4.25
CA ALA A 157 3.68 12.70 -2.83
C ALA A 157 4.97 12.30 -2.10
N ILE A 158 5.84 11.50 -2.75
CA ILE A 158 7.16 11.16 -2.24
C ILE A 158 8.00 12.42 -2.05
N LEU A 159 8.07 13.29 -3.07
CA LEU A 159 8.85 14.52 -2.99
C LEU A 159 8.37 15.45 -1.87
N ALA A 160 7.04 15.61 -1.74
CA ALA A 160 6.45 16.39 -0.66
C ALA A 160 6.77 15.81 0.72
N GLY A 161 6.72 14.48 0.86
CA GLY A 161 7.10 13.79 2.09
C GLY A 161 8.58 13.95 2.45
N VAL A 162 9.48 13.79 1.46
CA VAL A 162 10.92 14.03 1.65
C VAL A 162 11.19 15.47 2.06
N ALA A 163 10.52 16.45 1.45
CA ALA A 163 10.65 17.85 1.83
C ALA A 163 10.19 18.11 3.27
N ALA A 164 9.03 17.59 3.66
CA ALA A 164 8.52 17.71 5.04
C ALA A 164 9.47 17.06 6.06
N HIS A 165 10.00 15.87 5.74
CA HIS A 165 10.96 15.18 6.59
C HIS A 165 12.30 15.92 6.68
N THR A 166 12.75 16.53 5.59
CA THR A 166 13.97 17.34 5.55
C THR A 166 13.83 18.57 6.41
N ALA A 167 12.71 19.29 6.32
CA ALA A 167 12.40 20.43 7.17
C ALA A 167 12.38 20.03 8.66
N ASN A 168 11.76 18.89 8.98
CA ASN A 168 11.71 18.36 10.35
C ASN A 168 13.11 18.03 10.89
N THR A 169 13.93 17.38 10.07
CA THR A 169 15.31 17.01 10.43
C THR A 169 16.18 18.25 10.61
N ALA A 170 16.09 19.23 9.70
CA ALA A 170 16.85 20.48 9.78
C ALA A 170 16.48 21.28 11.04
N ALA A 171 15.19 21.40 11.34
CA ALA A 171 14.72 22.07 12.56
C ALA A 171 15.20 21.35 13.84
N GLN A 172 15.17 20.01 13.86
CA GLN A 172 15.69 19.23 14.99
C GLN A 172 17.20 19.42 15.19
N LEU A 173 17.99 19.40 14.10
CA LEU A 173 19.45 19.59 14.17
C LEU A 173 19.81 21.00 14.63
N ALA A 174 19.10 22.03 14.15
CA ALA A 174 19.34 23.42 14.53
C ALA A 174 19.03 23.71 16.01
N LEU A 175 18.14 22.92 16.62
CA LEU A 175 17.69 23.10 18.00
C LEU A 175 18.27 22.04 18.96
N TRP A 176 19.23 21.23 18.51
CA TRP A 176 19.83 20.17 19.31
C TRP A 176 20.82 20.73 20.36
N PRO A 177 20.83 20.23 21.62
CA PRO A 177 19.97 19.18 22.17
C PRO A 177 18.53 19.65 22.41
N THR A 178 17.55 18.91 21.86
CA THR A 178 16.14 19.20 22.08
C THR A 178 15.63 18.44 23.30
N PRO A 179 14.69 19.00 24.08
CA PRO A 179 14.14 18.33 25.26
C PRO A 179 13.12 17.20 24.94
N TYR A 180 12.91 16.85 23.66
CA TYR A 180 11.87 15.90 23.24
C TYR A 180 12.40 14.74 22.38
N PHE A 181 11.64 13.63 22.42
CA PHE A 181 12.03 12.21 22.31
C PHE A 181 12.70 11.67 21.01
N VAL A 182 13.04 12.48 20.01
CA VAL A 182 13.57 11.92 18.74
C VAL A 182 15.06 12.22 18.58
N HIS A 183 15.86 11.15 18.70
CA HIS A 183 17.30 11.25 18.50
C HIS A 183 17.63 11.43 17.00
N PRO A 184 18.57 12.33 16.61
CA PRO A 184 18.90 12.59 15.20
C PRO A 184 19.29 11.35 14.40
N LYS A 185 19.92 10.36 15.06
CA LYS A 185 20.29 9.05 14.47
C LYS A 185 19.11 8.25 13.88
N VAL A 186 17.89 8.39 14.40
CA VAL A 186 16.71 7.72 13.83
C VAL A 186 16.00 8.56 12.76
N ALA A 187 16.38 9.82 12.57
CA ALA A 187 15.83 10.67 11.52
C ALA A 187 16.16 10.13 10.11
N GLY A 188 17.19 9.29 9.95
CA GLY A 188 17.53 8.67 8.66
C GLY A 188 16.47 7.70 8.10
N LEU A 189 15.64 7.12 8.98
CA LEU A 189 14.75 6.00 8.60
C LEU A 189 13.67 6.39 7.57
N ASN A 190 13.11 7.60 7.67
CA ASN A 190 12.09 8.04 6.73
C ASN A 190 12.65 8.31 5.32
N TYR A 191 13.93 8.71 5.21
CA TYR A 191 14.57 8.81 3.88
C TYR A 191 14.71 7.44 3.24
N VAL A 192 15.04 6.40 4.01
CA VAL A 192 15.06 5.02 3.51
C VAL A 192 13.67 4.59 3.06
N ALA A 193 12.62 4.87 3.84
CA ALA A 193 11.25 4.54 3.47
C ALA A 193 10.82 5.20 2.15
N PHE A 194 11.08 6.50 1.98
CA PHE A 194 10.79 7.20 0.72
C PHE A 194 11.65 6.71 -0.45
N GLY A 195 12.93 6.40 -0.21
CA GLY A 195 13.81 5.81 -1.22
C GLY A 195 13.29 4.45 -1.72
N LEU A 196 12.86 3.58 -0.81
CA LEU A 196 12.24 2.30 -1.15
C LEU A 196 10.92 2.49 -1.92
N LEU A 197 10.10 3.46 -1.53
CA LEU A 197 8.86 3.82 -2.25
C LEU A 197 9.14 4.32 -3.67
N LEU A 198 10.20 5.12 -3.85
CA LEU A 198 10.61 5.61 -5.16
C LEU A 198 11.04 4.44 -6.06
N VAL A 199 11.89 3.54 -5.54
CA VAL A 199 12.33 2.34 -6.26
C VAL A 199 11.12 1.48 -6.64
N ALA A 200 10.22 1.20 -5.69
CA ALA A 200 9.00 0.44 -5.97
C ALA A 200 8.13 1.11 -7.03
N GLY A 201 7.93 2.43 -6.93
CA GLY A 201 7.18 3.21 -7.92
C GLY A 201 7.78 3.14 -9.32
N LEU A 202 9.11 3.25 -9.45
CA LEU A 202 9.82 3.11 -10.72
C LEU A 202 9.69 1.70 -11.31
N LEU A 203 9.83 0.66 -10.47
CA LEU A 203 9.66 -0.73 -10.90
C LEU A 203 8.24 -0.98 -11.42
N PHE A 204 7.21 -0.59 -10.67
CA PHE A 204 5.83 -0.76 -11.11
C PHE A 204 5.50 0.09 -12.34
N PHE A 205 6.04 1.31 -12.44
CA PHE A 205 5.86 2.15 -13.63
C PHE A 205 6.42 1.49 -14.90
N GLY A 206 7.61 0.88 -14.81
CA GLY A 206 8.22 0.14 -15.91
C GLY A 206 7.44 -1.13 -16.26
N LEU A 207 7.09 -1.94 -15.25
CA LEU A 207 6.38 -3.21 -15.43
C LEU A 207 4.96 -3.01 -15.98
N ASP A 208 4.25 -1.97 -15.53
CA ASP A 208 2.93 -1.62 -16.08
C ASP A 208 3.03 -1.23 -17.56
N ARG A 209 4.09 -0.53 -17.98
CA ARG A 209 4.29 -0.19 -19.39
C ARG A 209 4.56 -1.41 -20.25
N TRP A 210 5.25 -2.41 -19.70
CA TRP A 210 5.64 -3.63 -20.41
C TRP A 210 4.51 -4.68 -20.48
N THR A 211 3.66 -4.73 -19.45
CA THR A 211 2.58 -5.73 -19.33
C THR A 211 1.22 -5.24 -19.85
N ARG A 212 1.08 -3.95 -20.17
CA ARG A 212 -0.14 -3.42 -20.80
C ARG A 212 -0.36 -4.09 -22.16
N PRO A 213 -1.57 -4.61 -22.44
CA PRO A 213 -1.91 -5.08 -23.78
C PRO A 213 -1.70 -3.91 -24.75
N LYS A 214 -0.89 -4.12 -25.80
CA LYS A 214 -0.83 -3.15 -26.89
C LYS A 214 -2.24 -3.05 -27.48
N PRO A 215 -2.76 -1.84 -27.74
CA PRO A 215 -4.03 -1.71 -28.45
C PRO A 215 -3.90 -2.48 -29.77
N ALA A 216 -4.92 -3.27 -30.10
CA ALA A 216 -5.00 -3.88 -31.42
C ALA A 216 -4.92 -2.74 -32.43
N THR A 217 -3.91 -2.78 -33.30
CA THR A 217 -3.84 -1.91 -34.46
C THR A 217 -5.15 -2.10 -35.25
N ALA A 218 -5.93 -1.03 -35.32
CA ALA A 218 -7.16 -0.96 -36.12
C ALA A 218 -6.82 -1.03 -37.61
#